data_AF-A0A955TP54-F1
#
_entry.id   AF-A0A955TP54-F1
#
_cell.length_a   1.000
_cell.length_b   1.000
_cell.length_c   1.000
_cell.angle_alpha   90.00
_cell.angle_beta   90.00
_cell.angle_gamma   90.00
#
_symmetry.space_group_name_H-M   'P 1'
#
loop_
_entity.id
_entity.type
_entity.pdbx_description
1 polymer ?
#
loop_
_entity_poly.entity_id
_entity_poly.type
_entity_poly.pdbx_seq_one_letter_code
_entity_poly.pdbx_strand_id
1 'polypeptide(L)'
;FANPPGMALAVNDASVIVGWYTLIPVVEGQMKAPSERHAFLYRGRKLTDLGTLGGKESVATAINNHGQVVGYSSTYQDETHAFVYMQDQMIDLGTLGGTESRANGINDRGQVVGVARVAGSNQEYAFLYSDGNMTNLGSLINGEASIALDINQSGYIVGKSGSQGFLYRDGTMQDLRTMLTQGTKWESISPCCINNSNQIAGIGIARDGTQHIVLLSPAQ
;
A
#
# COMPACT_ATOMS: atom_id res chain seq x y z
N PHE A 1 -5.52 28.08 -9.66
CA PHE A 1 -4.89 26.86 -10.22
C PHE A 1 -5.76 26.37 -11.36
N ALA A 2 -5.23 26.23 -12.58
CA ALA A 2 -5.94 25.51 -13.64
C ALA A 2 -5.77 24.01 -13.36
N ASN A 3 -6.89 23.29 -13.20
CA ASN A 3 -7.01 21.87 -12.81
C ASN A 3 -5.78 21.02 -13.17
N PRO A 4 -4.79 20.89 -12.27
CA PRO A 4 -3.66 20.02 -12.57
C PRO A 4 -4.14 18.57 -12.66
N PRO A 5 -3.57 17.75 -13.57
CA PRO A 5 -3.88 16.34 -13.59
C PRO A 5 -3.56 15.73 -12.22
N GLY A 6 -4.39 14.79 -11.81
CA GLY A 6 -4.29 14.12 -10.52
C GLY A 6 -5.26 12.95 -10.45
N MET A 7 -5.06 12.09 -9.47
CA MET A 7 -5.90 10.92 -9.25
C MET A 7 -6.18 10.77 -7.76
N ALA A 8 -7.46 10.58 -7.42
CA ALA A 8 -7.87 10.12 -6.11
C ALA A 8 -7.65 8.61 -6.03
N LEU A 9 -7.05 8.15 -4.92
CA LEU A 9 -6.68 6.75 -4.71
C LEU A 9 -7.39 6.11 -3.53
N ALA A 10 -7.74 6.89 -2.49
CA ALA A 10 -8.46 6.38 -1.34
C ALA A 10 -9.39 7.45 -0.73
N VAL A 11 -10.40 6.97 0.00
CA VAL A 11 -11.35 7.78 0.76
C VAL A 11 -11.64 7.09 2.09
N ASN A 12 -11.79 7.88 3.17
CA ASN A 12 -12.21 7.37 4.48
C ASN A 12 -13.67 7.74 4.82
N ASP A 13 -14.17 7.25 5.95
CA ASP A 13 -15.57 7.46 6.37
C ASP A 13 -15.89 8.93 6.70
N ALA A 14 -14.86 9.73 6.98
CA ALA A 14 -14.98 11.17 7.16
C ALA A 14 -15.01 11.95 5.83
N SER A 15 -15.19 11.27 4.69
CA SER A 15 -15.20 11.84 3.34
C SER A 15 -13.91 12.58 2.98
N VAL A 16 -12.78 12.14 3.56
CA VAL A 16 -11.46 12.67 3.23
C VAL A 16 -10.89 11.84 2.11
N ILE A 17 -10.51 12.50 1.01
CA ILE A 17 -9.96 11.85 -0.18
C ILE A 17 -8.46 12.11 -0.21
N VAL A 18 -7.67 11.10 -0.54
CA VAL A 18 -6.24 11.23 -0.76
C VAL A 18 -5.85 10.69 -2.12
N GLY A 19 -4.69 11.13 -2.59
CA GLY A 19 -4.16 10.73 -3.88
C GLY A 19 -2.93 11.54 -4.25
N TRP A 20 -2.78 11.84 -5.53
CA TRP A 20 -1.69 12.68 -6.02
C TRP A 20 -2.18 13.70 -7.05
N TYR A 21 -1.45 14.79 -7.19
CA TYR A 21 -1.70 15.82 -8.19
C TYR A 21 -0.37 16.40 -8.69
N THR A 22 -0.40 16.99 -9.89
CA THR A 22 0.79 17.60 -10.49
C THR A 22 0.91 19.07 -10.11
N LEU A 23 2.05 19.48 -9.58
CA LEU A 23 2.41 20.89 -9.46
C LEU A 23 3.02 21.38 -10.77
N ILE A 24 2.39 22.40 -11.36
CA ILE A 24 2.91 23.08 -12.55
C ILE A 24 3.45 24.44 -12.08
N PRO A 25 4.77 24.58 -11.86
CA PRO A 25 5.36 25.85 -11.48
C PRO A 25 5.20 26.87 -12.61
N VAL A 26 4.59 28.02 -12.30
CA VAL A 26 4.50 29.16 -13.22
C VAL A 26 5.65 30.10 -12.90
N VAL A 27 6.70 30.08 -13.75
CA VAL A 27 7.81 31.04 -13.67
C VAL A 27 7.75 31.92 -14.92
N GLU A 28 7.58 33.23 -14.74
CA GLU A 28 7.71 34.27 -15.80
C GLU A 28 6.99 33.95 -17.14
N GLY A 29 5.78 33.39 -17.08
CA GLY A 29 4.98 33.13 -18.29
C GLY A 29 5.52 32.01 -19.20
N GLN A 30 6.53 31.25 -18.77
CA GLN A 30 7.02 30.06 -19.47
C GLN A 30 6.93 28.82 -18.57
N MET A 31 6.36 27.74 -19.08
CA MET A 31 6.44 26.41 -18.43
C MET A 31 7.89 25.93 -18.49
N LYS A 32 8.64 26.01 -17.38
CA LYS A 32 10.11 25.84 -17.45
C LYS A 32 10.77 24.95 -16.40
N ALA A 33 10.06 24.49 -15.37
CA ALA A 33 10.60 23.49 -14.43
C ALA A 33 9.83 22.16 -14.61
N PRO A 34 10.48 21.00 -14.42
CA PRO A 34 9.78 19.72 -14.54
C PRO A 34 8.61 19.70 -13.57
N SER A 35 7.48 19.19 -14.02
CA SER A 35 6.29 19.09 -13.19
C SER A 35 6.55 18.17 -12.00
N GLU A 36 6.27 18.63 -10.78
CA GLU A 36 6.37 17.82 -9.57
C GLU A 36 5.05 17.08 -9.34
N ARG A 37 5.08 15.95 -8.62
CA ARG A 37 3.87 15.20 -8.28
C ARG A 37 3.77 15.11 -6.78
N HIS A 38 2.76 15.71 -6.17
CA HIS A 38 2.62 15.68 -4.72
C HIS A 38 1.39 14.90 -4.30
N ALA A 39 1.52 14.24 -3.14
CA ALA A 39 0.41 13.65 -2.43
C ALA A 39 -0.51 14.75 -1.91
N PHE A 40 -1.82 14.53 -1.96
CA PHE A 40 -2.80 15.46 -1.41
C PHE A 40 -3.71 14.80 -0.39
N LEU A 41 -4.27 15.65 0.47
CA LEU A 41 -5.45 15.39 1.27
C LEU A 41 -6.53 16.41 0.90
N TYR A 42 -7.73 15.93 0.58
CA TYR A 42 -8.87 16.77 0.21
C TYR A 42 -10.01 16.58 1.21
N ARG A 43 -10.38 17.66 1.91
CA ARG A 43 -11.46 17.67 2.91
C ARG A 43 -12.24 18.98 2.81
N GLY A 44 -13.57 18.91 2.77
CA GLY A 44 -14.42 20.10 2.88
C GLY A 44 -14.11 21.18 1.83
N ARG A 45 -13.82 20.76 0.59
CA ARG A 45 -13.41 21.64 -0.53
C ARG A 45 -12.03 22.28 -0.42
N LYS A 46 -11.23 21.89 0.56
CA LYS A 46 -9.84 22.32 0.71
C LYS A 46 -8.91 21.17 0.29
N LEU A 47 -7.99 21.47 -0.63
CA LEU A 47 -6.85 20.62 -0.95
C LEU A 47 -5.67 21.05 -0.08
N THR A 48 -5.09 20.09 0.63
CA THR A 48 -3.86 20.22 1.39
C THR A 48 -2.77 19.44 0.65
N ASP A 49 -1.70 20.13 0.27
CA ASP A 49 -0.48 19.51 -0.21
C ASP A 49 0.24 18.85 0.99
N LEU A 50 0.62 17.57 0.86
CA LEU A 50 1.31 16.84 1.91
C LEU A 50 2.85 16.99 1.82
N GLY A 51 3.36 17.57 0.73
CA GLY A 51 4.77 17.73 0.43
C GLY A 51 5.45 16.41 0.04
N THR A 52 6.76 16.36 0.24
CA THR A 52 7.61 15.20 -0.03
C THR A 52 8.60 15.00 1.12
N LEU A 53 9.31 13.88 1.12
CA LEU A 53 10.48 13.59 1.99
C LEU A 53 11.77 14.30 1.52
N GLY A 54 11.63 15.42 0.79
CA GLY A 54 12.74 16.22 0.28
C GLY A 54 13.07 16.02 -1.20
N GLY A 55 12.45 15.04 -1.87
CA GLY A 55 12.51 14.88 -3.32
C GLY A 55 11.36 15.61 -4.05
N LYS A 56 11.03 15.15 -5.27
CA LYS A 56 10.07 15.81 -6.20
C LYS A 56 8.72 15.11 -6.34
N GLU A 57 8.61 13.90 -5.82
CA GLU A 57 7.43 13.05 -6.00
C GLU A 57 6.93 12.50 -4.67
N SER A 58 5.60 12.52 -4.47
CA SER A 58 4.90 11.78 -3.44
C SER A 58 3.51 11.38 -3.92
N VAL A 59 3.02 10.25 -3.40
CA VAL A 59 1.70 9.70 -3.70
C VAL A 59 1.10 9.14 -2.42
N ALA A 60 -0.11 9.57 -2.06
CA ALA A 60 -0.90 8.95 -1.00
C ALA A 60 -1.72 7.79 -1.55
N THR A 61 -1.54 6.59 -0.99
CA THR A 61 -2.18 5.35 -1.46
C THR A 61 -3.34 4.94 -0.57
N ALA A 62 -3.30 5.25 0.72
CA ALA A 62 -4.36 4.89 1.67
C ALA A 62 -4.51 5.93 2.79
N ILE A 63 -5.68 5.94 3.43
CA ILE A 63 -6.03 6.80 4.56
C ILE A 63 -6.91 6.02 5.54
N ASN A 64 -6.66 6.16 6.84
CA ASN A 64 -7.50 5.56 7.88
C ASN A 64 -8.53 6.56 8.45
N ASN A 65 -9.42 6.10 9.33
CA ASN A 65 -10.49 6.95 9.88
C ASN A 65 -10.00 7.96 10.92
N HIS A 66 -8.77 7.82 11.42
CA HIS A 66 -8.09 8.84 12.22
C HIS A 66 -7.45 9.95 11.36
N GLY A 67 -7.51 9.83 10.03
CA GLY A 67 -6.95 10.80 9.10
C GLY A 67 -5.43 10.67 8.90
N GLN A 68 -4.83 9.56 9.34
CA GLN A 68 -3.46 9.22 9.00
C GLN A 68 -3.42 8.77 7.55
N VAL A 69 -2.53 9.36 6.76
CA VAL A 69 -2.37 9.06 5.33
C VAL A 69 -1.06 8.32 5.13
N VAL A 70 -1.06 7.29 4.30
CA VAL A 70 0.17 6.57 3.95
C VAL A 70 0.38 6.57 2.45
N GLY A 71 1.61 6.32 2.05
CA GLY A 71 1.99 6.30 0.66
C GLY A 71 3.47 6.11 0.46
N TYR A 72 4.00 6.69 -0.61
CA TYR A 72 5.43 6.75 -0.85
C TYR A 72 5.85 8.13 -1.35
N SER A 73 7.09 8.50 -1.05
CA SER A 73 7.69 9.76 -1.44
C SER A 73 9.15 9.58 -1.80
N SER A 74 9.62 10.32 -2.79
CA SER A 74 11.05 10.48 -3.05
C SER A 74 11.73 11.26 -1.93
N THR A 75 12.91 10.83 -1.52
CA THR A 75 13.77 11.48 -0.53
C THR A 75 14.74 12.46 -1.20
N TYR A 76 15.54 13.18 -0.41
CA TYR A 76 16.63 14.03 -0.92
C TYR A 76 17.77 13.24 -1.61
N GLN A 77 17.81 11.92 -1.43
CA GLN A 77 18.79 11.02 -2.06
C GLN A 77 18.25 10.37 -3.35
N ASP A 78 17.09 10.84 -3.84
CA ASP A 78 16.35 10.25 -4.96
C ASP A 78 15.92 8.78 -4.74
N GLU A 79 15.85 8.35 -3.48
CA GLU A 79 15.28 7.06 -3.06
C GLU A 79 13.75 7.18 -2.87
N THR A 80 13.01 6.09 -2.96
CA THR A 80 11.55 6.09 -2.73
C THR A 80 11.22 5.43 -1.41
N HIS A 81 10.74 6.19 -0.43
CA HIS A 81 10.39 5.66 0.88
C HIS A 81 8.89 5.72 1.16
N ALA A 82 8.40 4.72 1.88
CA ALA A 82 7.07 4.71 2.47
C ALA A 82 6.98 5.81 3.53
N PHE A 83 5.84 6.50 3.58
CA PHE A 83 5.60 7.53 4.61
C PHE A 83 4.30 7.28 5.35
N VAL A 84 4.21 7.86 6.54
CA VAL A 84 2.94 8.19 7.20
C VAL A 84 2.86 9.71 7.39
N TYR A 85 1.74 10.30 6.98
CA TYR A 85 1.42 11.69 7.24
C TYR A 85 0.42 11.77 8.39
N MET A 86 0.83 12.41 9.47
CA MET A 86 0.00 12.63 10.64
C MET A 86 0.45 13.90 11.34
N GLN A 87 -0.47 14.58 12.02
CA GLN A 87 -0.17 15.83 12.76
C GLN A 87 0.54 16.88 11.87
N ASP A 88 0.06 17.01 10.64
CA ASP A 88 0.59 17.91 9.61
C ASP A 88 2.06 17.68 9.21
N GLN A 89 2.61 16.49 9.50
CA GLN A 89 3.99 16.12 9.20
C GLN A 89 4.04 14.82 8.39
N MET A 90 4.86 14.82 7.33
CA MET A 90 5.27 13.59 6.63
C MET A 90 6.44 12.95 7.38
N ILE A 91 6.24 11.71 7.83
CA ILE A 91 7.22 10.91 8.56
C ILE A 91 7.67 9.77 7.66
N ASP A 92 8.98 9.66 7.47
CA ASP A 92 9.62 8.55 6.76
C ASP A 92 9.53 7.26 7.58
N LEU A 93 9.05 6.18 6.98
CA LEU A 93 9.00 4.85 7.61
C LEU A 93 10.30 4.06 7.40
N GLY A 94 11.18 4.52 6.52
CA GLY A 94 12.42 3.85 6.13
C GLY A 94 12.18 2.65 5.21
N THR A 95 13.12 1.71 5.22
CA THR A 95 13.11 0.50 4.40
C THR A 95 13.47 -0.72 5.25
N LEU A 96 13.55 -1.91 4.64
CA LEU A 96 14.13 -3.11 5.28
C LEU A 96 15.67 -3.15 5.16
N GLY A 97 16.30 -1.98 5.08
CA GLY A 97 17.75 -1.80 4.90
C GLY A 97 18.19 -1.66 3.44
N GLY A 98 17.27 -1.75 2.47
CA GLY A 98 17.51 -1.39 1.07
C GLY A 98 17.19 0.09 0.78
N THR A 99 16.94 0.41 -0.49
CA THR A 99 16.76 1.81 -0.96
C THR A 99 15.32 2.19 -1.30
N GLU A 100 14.38 1.24 -1.22
CA GLU A 100 12.98 1.50 -1.59
C GLU A 100 11.98 0.88 -0.63
N SER A 101 10.89 1.60 -0.38
CA SER A 101 9.68 1.10 0.27
C SER A 101 8.44 1.85 -0.19
N ARG A 102 7.28 1.19 -0.16
CA ARG A 102 5.98 1.76 -0.53
C ARG A 102 4.91 1.22 0.40
N ALA A 103 4.13 2.12 1.01
CA ALA A 103 2.93 1.72 1.77
C ALA A 103 1.73 1.55 0.83
N ASN A 104 0.96 0.48 1.05
CA ASN A 104 -0.24 0.13 0.29
C ASN A 104 -1.52 0.21 1.14
N GLY A 105 -1.43 -0.08 2.44
CA GLY A 105 -2.59 -0.13 3.34
C GLY A 105 -2.26 0.36 4.74
N ILE A 106 -3.29 0.83 5.44
CA ILE A 106 -3.23 1.27 6.84
C ILE A 106 -4.55 0.93 7.54
N ASN A 107 -4.49 0.45 8.79
CA ASN A 107 -5.68 0.27 9.63
C ASN A 107 -5.83 1.40 10.67
N ASP A 108 -6.92 1.39 11.46
CA ASP A 108 -7.20 2.46 12.42
C ASP A 108 -6.31 2.40 13.67
N ARG A 109 -5.57 1.28 13.85
CA ARG A 109 -4.51 1.17 14.86
C ARG A 109 -3.20 1.80 14.41
N GLY A 110 -3.15 2.39 13.21
CA GLY A 110 -1.94 3.00 12.66
C GLY A 110 -0.91 1.99 12.14
N GLN A 111 -1.31 0.72 11.97
CA GLN A 111 -0.44 -0.30 11.39
C GLN A 111 -0.43 -0.13 9.88
N VAL A 112 0.77 -0.07 9.29
CA VAL A 112 0.98 0.18 7.85
C VAL A 112 1.57 -1.05 7.21
N VAL A 113 1.08 -1.41 6.02
CA VAL A 113 1.61 -2.52 5.24
C VAL A 113 1.99 -2.09 3.84
N GLY A 114 2.89 -2.85 3.23
CA GLY A 114 3.32 -2.58 1.86
C GLY A 114 4.45 -3.48 1.43
N VAL A 115 5.38 -2.92 0.67
CA VAL A 115 6.55 -3.61 0.13
C VAL A 115 7.81 -2.78 0.38
N ALA A 116 8.93 -3.43 0.69
CA ALA A 116 10.22 -2.78 0.90
C ALA A 116 11.38 -3.66 0.47
N ARG A 117 12.47 -3.03 0.03
CA ARG A 117 13.72 -3.70 -0.32
C ARG A 117 14.57 -3.98 0.91
N VAL A 118 15.19 -5.16 0.92
CA VAL A 118 16.13 -5.59 1.97
C VAL A 118 17.57 -5.20 1.65
N ALA A 119 18.40 -5.08 2.68
CA ALA A 119 19.81 -4.72 2.54
C ALA A 119 20.57 -5.64 1.56
N GLY A 120 21.43 -5.04 0.74
CA GLY A 120 22.36 -5.76 -0.15
C GLY A 120 21.72 -6.47 -1.35
N SER A 121 20.42 -6.25 -1.64
CA SER A 121 19.76 -6.80 -2.81
C SER A 121 18.62 -5.90 -3.32
N ASN A 122 18.14 -6.15 -4.54
CA ASN A 122 16.91 -5.55 -5.05
C ASN A 122 15.66 -6.38 -4.71
N GLN A 123 15.79 -7.36 -3.81
CA GLN A 123 14.68 -8.21 -3.42
C GLN A 123 13.68 -7.43 -2.56
N GLU A 124 12.41 -7.58 -2.90
CA GLU A 124 11.29 -6.92 -2.24
C GLU A 124 10.49 -7.90 -1.37
N TYR A 125 10.17 -7.47 -0.16
CA TYR A 125 9.32 -8.24 0.75
C TYR A 125 8.19 -7.39 1.31
N ALA A 126 7.08 -8.07 1.59
CA ALA A 126 5.97 -7.53 2.32
C ALA A 126 6.44 -7.10 3.71
N PHE A 127 6.01 -5.92 4.16
CA PHE A 127 6.30 -5.44 5.51
C PHE A 127 5.04 -5.15 6.30
N LEU A 128 5.18 -5.19 7.63
CA LEU A 128 4.29 -4.58 8.61
C LEU A 128 5.06 -3.53 9.40
N TYR A 129 4.61 -2.29 9.38
CA TYR A 129 5.09 -1.22 10.24
C TYR A 129 4.12 -1.04 11.40
N SER A 130 4.61 -1.24 12.62
CA SER A 130 3.85 -1.06 13.86
C SER A 130 4.78 -0.53 14.93
N ASP A 131 4.29 0.40 15.75
CA ASP A 131 5.02 0.89 16.93
C ASP A 131 6.44 1.36 16.63
N GLY A 132 6.63 2.06 15.50
CA GLY A 132 7.92 2.60 15.08
C GLY A 132 8.83 1.63 14.32
N ASN A 133 8.42 0.37 14.13
CA ASN A 133 9.28 -0.69 13.61
C ASN A 133 8.74 -1.28 12.32
N MET A 134 9.57 -1.33 11.27
CA MET A 134 9.29 -2.06 10.03
C MET A 134 9.74 -3.52 10.15
N THR A 135 8.78 -4.45 10.09
CA THR A 135 9.01 -5.89 10.18
C THR A 135 8.87 -6.54 8.80
N ASN A 136 9.87 -7.30 8.38
CA ASN A 136 9.80 -8.14 7.18
C ASN A 136 8.87 -9.34 7.44
N LEU A 137 7.84 -9.53 6.61
CA LEU A 137 6.89 -10.64 6.73
C LEU A 137 7.35 -11.93 6.03
N GLY A 138 8.44 -11.87 5.27
CA GLY A 138 8.98 -12.99 4.49
C GLY A 138 8.16 -13.30 3.24
N SER A 139 8.29 -14.53 2.74
CA SER A 139 7.60 -15.04 1.57
C SER A 139 7.13 -16.49 1.82
N LEU A 140 6.12 -16.94 1.08
CA LEU A 140 5.68 -18.35 1.12
C LEU A 140 6.74 -19.29 0.55
N ILE A 141 7.45 -18.83 -0.47
CA ILE A 141 8.55 -19.55 -1.12
C ILE A 141 9.83 -18.74 -0.93
N ASN A 142 10.84 -19.36 -0.32
CA ASN A 142 12.11 -18.70 -0.03
C ASN A 142 12.74 -18.11 -1.31
N GLY A 143 13.07 -16.82 -1.27
CA GLY A 143 13.67 -16.09 -2.38
C GLY A 143 12.68 -15.49 -3.38
N GLU A 144 11.38 -15.76 -3.25
CA GLU A 144 10.37 -15.03 -4.03
C GLU A 144 10.02 -13.68 -3.39
N ALA A 145 9.64 -12.72 -4.23
CA ALA A 145 9.21 -11.41 -3.76
C ALA A 145 7.82 -11.50 -3.13
N SER A 146 7.56 -10.68 -2.12
CA SER A 146 6.22 -10.58 -1.55
C SER A 146 5.78 -9.12 -1.42
N ILE A 147 4.47 -8.91 -1.47
CA ILE A 147 3.84 -7.60 -1.35
C ILE A 147 2.57 -7.74 -0.50
N ALA A 148 2.47 -6.93 0.56
CA ALA A 148 1.22 -6.77 1.28
C ALA A 148 0.35 -5.73 0.56
N LEU A 149 -0.91 -6.09 0.29
CA LEU A 149 -1.84 -5.26 -0.47
C LEU A 149 -2.81 -4.53 0.44
N ASP A 150 -3.29 -5.18 1.51
CA ASP A 150 -4.30 -4.62 2.39
C ASP A 150 -4.23 -5.23 3.79
N ILE A 151 -4.72 -4.49 4.78
CA ILE A 151 -4.73 -4.86 6.21
C ILE A 151 -6.07 -4.47 6.85
N ASN A 152 -6.68 -5.38 7.60
CA ASN A 152 -7.91 -5.08 8.33
C ASN A 152 -7.66 -4.64 9.79
N GLN A 153 -8.73 -4.30 10.52
CA GLN A 153 -8.62 -3.86 11.92
C GLN A 153 -8.10 -4.93 12.88
N SER A 154 -8.30 -6.21 12.56
CA SER A 154 -7.70 -7.34 13.31
C SER A 154 -6.19 -7.47 13.07
N GLY A 155 -5.63 -6.74 12.10
CA GLY A 155 -4.22 -6.81 11.74
C GLY A 155 -3.90 -7.97 10.81
N TYR A 156 -4.93 -8.57 10.20
CA TYR A 156 -4.76 -9.59 9.17
C TYR A 156 -4.46 -8.91 7.85
N ILE A 157 -3.46 -9.44 7.16
CA ILE A 157 -2.89 -8.83 5.96
C ILE A 157 -3.07 -9.78 4.80
N VAL A 158 -3.51 -9.28 3.66
CA VAL A 158 -3.55 -10.05 2.42
C VAL A 158 -2.57 -9.50 1.42
N GLY A 159 -2.05 -10.38 0.58
CA GLY A 159 -1.04 -9.99 -0.39
C GLY A 159 -0.66 -11.09 -1.36
N LYS A 160 0.48 -10.90 -2.03
CA LYS A 160 1.06 -11.88 -2.96
C LYS A 160 2.47 -12.23 -2.54
N SER A 161 2.84 -13.49 -2.66
CA SER A 161 4.19 -14.00 -2.59
C SER A 161 4.45 -14.76 -3.90
N GLY A 162 5.28 -14.19 -4.76
CA GLY A 162 5.41 -14.65 -6.15
C GLY A 162 4.06 -14.71 -6.85
N SER A 163 3.66 -15.91 -7.26
CA SER A 163 2.36 -16.16 -7.91
C SER A 163 1.21 -16.51 -6.94
N GLN A 164 1.51 -16.69 -5.64
CA GLN A 164 0.57 -17.17 -4.64
C GLN A 164 -0.03 -16.01 -3.85
N GLY A 165 -1.35 -16.03 -3.64
CA GLY A 165 -2.00 -15.15 -2.68
C GLY A 165 -1.80 -15.65 -1.26
N PHE A 166 -1.53 -14.75 -0.32
CA PHE A 166 -1.39 -15.09 1.08
C PHE A 166 -2.38 -14.36 1.99
N LEU A 167 -2.66 -14.97 3.15
CA LEU A 167 -3.18 -14.34 4.35
C LEU A 167 -2.10 -14.41 5.44
N TYR A 168 -1.69 -13.28 5.97
CA TYR A 168 -0.82 -13.21 7.13
C TYR A 168 -1.66 -12.97 8.38
N ARG A 169 -1.59 -13.91 9.32
CA ARG A 169 -2.26 -13.84 10.63
C ARG A 169 -1.43 -14.57 11.67
N ASP A 170 -1.52 -14.11 12.92
CA ASP A 170 -0.88 -14.75 14.07
C ASP A 170 0.64 -14.95 13.88
N GLY A 171 1.28 -13.99 13.20
CA GLY A 171 2.73 -14.01 12.93
C GLY A 171 3.15 -14.88 11.75
N THR A 172 2.21 -15.49 11.01
CA THR A 172 2.51 -16.47 9.95
C THR A 172 1.87 -16.11 8.62
N MET A 173 2.63 -16.28 7.52
CA MET A 173 2.12 -16.17 6.16
C MET A 173 1.52 -17.51 5.72
N GLN A 174 0.25 -17.53 5.36
CA GLN A 174 -0.52 -18.72 4.98
C GLN A 174 -0.93 -18.61 3.52
N ASP A 175 -0.71 -19.68 2.74
CA ASP A 175 -1.15 -19.74 1.34
C ASP A 175 -2.68 -19.84 1.27
N LEU A 176 -3.33 -18.85 0.65
CA LEU A 176 -4.78 -18.80 0.49
C LEU A 176 -5.33 -20.03 -0.24
N ARG A 177 -4.56 -20.62 -1.17
CA ARG A 177 -4.96 -21.83 -1.87
C ARG A 177 -5.13 -23.00 -0.90
N THR A 178 -4.26 -23.12 0.11
CA THR A 178 -4.31 -24.20 1.10
C THR A 178 -5.45 -24.05 2.11
N MET A 179 -5.98 -22.83 2.25
CA MET A 179 -7.12 -22.55 3.14
C MET A 179 -8.46 -22.97 2.53
N LEU A 180 -8.48 -23.29 1.24
CA LEU A 180 -9.64 -23.85 0.57
C LEU A 180 -9.76 -25.35 0.84
N THR A 181 -10.98 -25.86 0.99
CA THR A 181 -11.24 -27.30 1.12
C THR A 181 -10.67 -28.08 -0.08
N GLN A 182 -10.01 -29.22 0.18
CA GLN A 182 -9.53 -30.09 -0.91
C GLN A 182 -10.66 -30.39 -1.91
N GLY A 183 -10.36 -30.24 -3.20
CA GLY A 183 -11.35 -30.44 -4.28
C GLY A 183 -11.92 -29.17 -4.90
N THR A 184 -11.49 -27.97 -4.50
CA THR A 184 -11.89 -26.75 -5.21
C THR A 184 -11.37 -26.72 -6.66
N LYS A 185 -12.17 -26.11 -7.54
CA LYS A 185 -11.80 -25.84 -8.94
C LYS A 185 -10.63 -24.85 -9.11
N TRP A 186 -10.25 -24.15 -8.04
CA TRP A 186 -9.25 -23.09 -8.06
C TRP A 186 -7.82 -23.64 -8.14
N GLU A 187 -7.04 -23.07 -9.04
CA GLU A 187 -5.60 -23.20 -9.17
C GLU A 187 -4.87 -22.10 -8.40
N SER A 188 -5.37 -20.86 -8.41
CA SER A 188 -4.79 -19.80 -7.59
C SER A 188 -5.84 -18.79 -7.15
N ILE A 189 -5.51 -18.06 -6.09
CA ILE A 189 -6.29 -16.92 -5.60
C ILE A 189 -5.33 -15.74 -5.53
N SER A 190 -5.69 -14.66 -6.21
CA SER A 190 -5.03 -13.36 -6.11
C SER A 190 -5.94 -12.42 -5.29
N PRO A 191 -5.66 -12.19 -3.99
CA PRO A 191 -6.44 -11.25 -3.21
C PRO A 191 -6.24 -9.82 -3.71
N CYS A 192 -7.24 -8.97 -3.52
CA CYS A 192 -7.10 -7.53 -3.71
C CYS A 192 -7.31 -6.75 -2.41
N CYS A 193 -8.20 -7.21 -1.52
CA CYS A 193 -8.51 -6.54 -0.27
C CYS A 193 -9.09 -7.49 0.77
N ILE A 194 -9.08 -7.05 2.02
CA ILE A 194 -9.65 -7.74 3.18
C ILE A 194 -10.50 -6.77 3.99
N ASN A 195 -11.72 -7.17 4.35
CA ASN A 195 -12.57 -6.35 5.21
C ASN A 195 -12.44 -6.71 6.70
N ASN A 196 -13.10 -5.94 7.56
CA ASN A 196 -13.08 -6.13 9.02
C ASN A 196 -13.91 -7.33 9.50
N SER A 197 -14.64 -8.00 8.60
CA SER A 197 -15.28 -9.30 8.87
C SER A 197 -14.37 -10.47 8.45
N ASN A 198 -13.08 -10.20 8.21
CA ASN A 198 -12.08 -11.16 7.72
C ASN A 198 -12.42 -11.76 6.34
N GLN A 199 -13.27 -11.09 5.56
CA GLN A 199 -13.59 -11.55 4.22
C GLN A 199 -12.59 -10.98 3.22
N ILE A 200 -12.13 -11.83 2.31
CA ILE A 200 -11.09 -11.48 1.35
C ILE A 200 -11.73 -11.48 -0.04
N ALA A 201 -11.67 -10.36 -0.73
CA ALA A 201 -12.07 -10.28 -2.13
C ALA A 201 -10.84 -10.46 -3.03
N GLY A 202 -11.06 -10.98 -4.23
CA GLY A 202 -9.98 -11.16 -5.19
C GLY A 202 -10.41 -11.83 -6.49
N ILE A 203 -9.41 -12.30 -7.23
CA ILE A 203 -9.60 -13.07 -8.46
C ILE A 203 -9.15 -14.51 -8.18
N GLY A 204 -10.05 -15.46 -8.36
CA GLY A 204 -9.74 -16.88 -8.42
C GLY A 204 -9.50 -17.30 -9.88
N ILE A 205 -8.42 -18.06 -10.12
CA ILE A 205 -8.14 -18.69 -11.40
C ILE A 205 -8.46 -20.17 -11.25
N ALA A 206 -9.35 -20.71 -12.07
CA ALA A 206 -9.68 -22.13 -12.09
C ALA A 206 -8.64 -22.92 -12.90
N ARG A 207 -8.60 -24.25 -12.73
CA ARG A 207 -7.63 -25.14 -13.41
C ARG A 207 -7.76 -25.17 -14.94
N ASP A 208 -8.88 -24.69 -15.48
CA ASP A 208 -9.09 -24.51 -16.92
C ASP A 208 -8.63 -23.12 -17.42
N GLY A 209 -8.02 -22.32 -16.54
CA GLY A 209 -7.56 -20.96 -16.81
C GLY A 209 -8.64 -19.87 -16.66
N THR A 210 -9.89 -20.22 -16.40
CA THR A 210 -10.97 -19.22 -16.27
C THR A 210 -10.82 -18.39 -15.00
N GLN A 211 -11.07 -17.08 -15.12
CA GLN A 211 -10.99 -16.14 -14.01
C GLN A 211 -12.37 -15.80 -13.46
N HIS A 212 -12.46 -15.68 -12.14
CA HIS A 212 -13.69 -15.31 -11.45
C HIS A 212 -13.39 -14.36 -10.30
N ILE A 213 -14.32 -13.44 -10.04
CA ILE A 213 -14.33 -12.69 -8.77
C ILE A 213 -14.71 -13.68 -7.66
N VAL A 214 -13.93 -13.68 -6.58
CA VAL A 214 -14.16 -14.54 -5.42
C VAL A 214 -14.28 -13.70 -4.15
N LEU A 215 -15.13 -14.17 -3.23
CA LEU A 215 -15.18 -13.71 -1.85
C LEU A 215 -14.88 -14.92 -0.96
N LEU A 216 -13.79 -14.85 -0.21
CA LEU A 216 -13.36 -15.89 0.72
C LEU A 216 -13.74 -15.47 2.13
N SER A 217 -14.22 -16.42 2.92
CA SER A 217 -14.45 -16.25 4.35
C SER A 217 -13.66 -17.34 5.08
N PRO A 218 -12.35 -17.13 5.30
CA PRO A 218 -11.53 -18.08 6.03
C PRO A 218 -12.16 -18.35 7.40
N ALA A 219 -12.24 -19.62 7.79
CA ALA A 219 -12.73 -19.98 9.11
C ALA A 219 -11.87 -19.31 10.19
N GLN A 220 -12.54 -18.82 11.25
CA GLN A 220 -11.90 -18.24 12.43
C GLN A 220 -10.99 -19.27 13.10
#